data_AF-A0A2V4EDB5-F1
#
_entry.id   AF-A0A2V4EDB5-F1
#
_cell.length_a   1.000
_cell.length_b   1.000
_cell.length_c   1.000
_cell.angle_alpha   90.00
_cell.angle_beta   90.00
_cell.angle_gamma   90.00
#
_symmetry.space_group_name_H-M   'P 1'
#
loop_
_entity.id
_entity.type
_entity.pdbx_description
1 polymer ?
#
loop_
_entity_poly.entity_id
_entity_poly.type
_entity_poly.pdbx_seq_one_letter_code
_entity_poly.pdbx_strand_id
1 'polypeptide(L)' 'MGYVPQGIKPNPRPQLTIKGRWLEQIGFYVGSPVIIKIEQGKLIIEIDLRV' A
#
# COMPACT_ATOMS: atom_id res chain seq x y z
N MET A 1 25.51 8.38 28.52
CA MET A 1 24.84 8.26 27.21
C MET A 1 24.67 6.79 26.92
N GLY A 2 23.43 6.29 26.85
CA GLY A 2 23.14 4.89 26.55
C GLY A 2 22.48 4.81 25.19
N TYR A 3 23.15 4.19 24.22
CA TYR A 3 22.50 3.76 22.99
C TYR A 3 21.72 2.50 23.30
N VAL A 4 20.39 2.56 23.20
CA VAL A 4 19.56 1.35 23.21
C VAL A 4 19.61 0.76 21.80
N PRO A 5 20.26 -0.40 21.60
CA PRO A 5 20.26 -1.03 20.29
C PRO A 5 18.81 -1.36 19.95
N GLN A 6 18.30 -0.76 18.90
CA GLN A 6 16.98 -1.04 18.38
C GLN A 6 17.02 -2.49 17.90
N GLY A 7 16.56 -3.38 18.78
CA GLY A 7 16.63 -4.83 18.62
C GLY A 7 16.21 -5.23 17.21
N ILE A 8 16.96 -6.18 16.64
CA ILE A 8 16.85 -6.69 15.27
C ILE A 8 15.38 -6.87 14.91
N LYS A 9 14.77 -5.84 14.32
CA LYS A 9 13.38 -5.90 13.87
C LYS A 9 13.43 -6.78 12.63
N PRO A 10 12.72 -7.93 12.61
CA PRO A 10 12.68 -8.75 11.40
C PRO A 10 12.25 -7.84 10.24
N ASN A 11 12.99 -7.91 9.14
CA ASN A 11 12.75 -7.04 7.99
C ASN A 11 11.28 -7.21 7.60
N PRO A 12 10.47 -6.13 7.66
CA PRO A 12 9.06 -6.26 7.33
C PRO A 12 8.93 -6.79 5.92
N ARG A 13 7.87 -7.57 5.68
CA ARG A 13 7.55 -8.01 4.32
C ARG A 13 7.51 -6.78 3.40
N PRO A 14 7.84 -6.92 2.11
CA PRO A 14 7.74 -5.82 1.16
C PRO A 14 6.36 -5.16 1.27
N GLN A 15 6.37 -3.84 1.46
CA GLN A 15 5.18 -3.02 1.62
C GLN A 15 5.24 -1.88 0.61
N LEU A 16 4.11 -1.60 -0.03
CA LEU A 16 3.93 -0.41 -0.85
C LEU A 16 2.96 0.52 -0.13
N THR A 17 3.47 1.65 0.36
CA THR A 17 2.64 2.68 1.00
C THR A 17 2.44 3.83 0.03
N ILE A 18 1.20 4.08 -0.39
CA ILE A 18 0.83 5.20 -1.27
C ILE A 18 0.09 6.23 -0.43
N LYS A 19 0.48 7.50 -0.52
CA LYS A 19 -0.12 8.61 0.23
C LYS A 19 -0.45 9.77 -0.70
N GLY A 20 -1.49 10.52 -0.36
CA GLY A 20 -1.84 11.76 -1.02
C GLY A 20 -3.35 11.90 -1.25
N ARG A 21 -3.82 13.15 -1.29
CA ARG A 21 -5.25 13.47 -1.53
C ARG A 21 -5.72 13.09 -2.94
N TRP A 22 -4.79 12.92 -3.88
CA TRP A 22 -5.10 12.52 -5.26
C TRP A 22 -5.75 11.13 -5.36
N LEU A 23 -5.51 10.24 -4.38
CA LEU A 23 -6.14 8.91 -4.34
C LEU A 23 -7.66 9.02 -4.22
N GLU A 24 -8.16 9.89 -3.33
CA GLU A 24 -9.59 10.17 -3.19
C GLU A 24 -10.15 10.82 -4.46
N GLN A 25 -9.40 11.73 -5.09
CA GLN A 25 -9.82 12.41 -6.31
C GLN A 25 -10.05 11.45 -7.49
N ILE A 26 -9.33 10.33 -7.53
CA ILE A 26 -9.51 9.28 -8.55
C ILE A 26 -10.40 8.12 -8.08
N GLY A 27 -11.04 8.24 -6.92
CA GLY A 27 -12.06 7.30 -6.44
C GLY A 27 -11.60 6.24 -5.43
N PHE A 28 -10.34 6.27 -4.98
CA PHE A 28 -9.89 5.39 -3.90
C PHE A 28 -10.27 6.00 -2.55
N TYR A 29 -11.28 5.43 -1.90
CA TYR A 29 -11.71 5.82 -0.56
C TYR A 29 -11.35 4.74 0.47
N VAL A 30 -11.25 5.15 1.72
CA VAL A 30 -11.06 4.22 2.83
C VAL A 30 -12.25 3.27 2.92
N GLY A 31 -11.98 1.97 2.95
CA GLY A 31 -13.02 0.93 2.99
C GLY A 31 -13.53 0.48 1.62
N SER A 32 -13.12 1.14 0.52
CA SER A 32 -13.44 0.66 -0.83
C SER A 32 -12.65 -0.62 -1.15
N PRO A 33 -13.29 -1.65 -1.73
CA PRO A 33 -12.57 -2.81 -2.24
C PRO A 33 -11.73 -2.42 -3.46
N VAL A 34 -10.55 -3.02 -3.55
CA VAL A 34 -9.60 -2.81 -4.66
C VAL A 34 -9.09 -4.14 -5.17
N ILE A 35 -8.82 -4.19 -6.47
CA ILE A 35 -8.21 -5.34 -7.13
C ILE A 35 -6.73 -5.02 -7.33
N ILE A 36 -5.87 -5.95 -6.91
CA ILE A 36 -4.43 -5.86 -7.10
C ILE A 36 -4.01 -6.99 -8.04
N LYS A 37 -3.42 -6.63 -9.17
CA LYS A 37 -3.01 -7.59 -10.20
C LYS A 37 -1.62 -7.27 -10.74
N ILE A 38 -0.96 -8.30 -11.27
CA ILE A 38 0.30 -8.16 -12.00
C ILE A 38 0.00 -8.35 -13.48
N GLU A 39 0.27 -7.32 -14.27
CA GLU A 39 0.14 -7.37 -15.73
C GLU A 39 1.42 -6.85 -16.37
N GLN A 40 2.04 -7.64 -17.27
CA GLN A 40 3.26 -7.26 -18.00
C GLN A 40 4.40 -6.74 -17.09
N GLY A 41 4.57 -7.36 -15.90
CA GLY A 41 5.59 -6.93 -14.93
C GLY A 41 5.25 -5.65 -14.16
N LYS A 42 4.03 -5.13 -14.27
CA LYS A 42 3.53 -3.96 -13.56
C LYS A 42 2.54 -4.38 -12.49
N LEU A 43 2.62 -3.75 -11.32
CA LEU A 43 1.59 -3.83 -10.29
C LEU A 43 0.48 -2.83 -10.64
N ILE A 44 -0.71 -3.34 -10.95
CA ILE A 44 -1.88 -2.53 -11.27
C ILE A 44 -2.85 -2.61 -10.08
N ILE A 45 -3.31 -1.45 -9.63
CA ILE A 45 -4.27 -1.29 -8.53
C ILE A 45 -5.51 -0.64 -9.12
N GLU A 46 -6.64 -1.33 -9.06
CA GLU A 46 -7.92 -0.87 -9.63
C GLU A 46 -9.00 -0.82 -8.54
N ILE A 47 -9.96 0.09 -8.67
CA ILE A 47 -11.15 0.11 -7.82
C ILE A 47 -12.04 -1.06 -8.22
N ASP A 48 -12.54 -1.81 -7.24
CA ASP A 48 -13.54 -2.83 -7.50
C ASP A 48 -14.93 -2.19 -7.57
N LEU A 49 -15.44 -2.05 -8.79
CA LEU A 49 -16.75 -1.41 -9.07
C LEU A 49 -17.92 -2.39 -8.94
N ARG A 50 -17.71 -3.62 -8.47
CA ARG A 50 -18.73 -4.67 -8.41
C ARG A 50 -19.58 -4.66 -7.14
N VAL A 51 -19.49 -3.60 -6.34
CA VAL A 51 -20.31 -3.38 -5.13
C VAL A 51 -21.65 -2.77 -5.47
#